data_AF-A0A315UQP3-F1
#
_entry.id   AF-A0A315UQP3-F1
#
_cell.length_a   1.000
_cell.length_b   1.000
_cell.length_c   1.000
_cell.angle_alpha   90.00
_cell.angle_beta   90.00
_cell.angle_gamma   90.00
#
_symmetry.space_group_name_H-M   'P 1'
#
loop_
_entity.id
_entity.type
_entity.pdbx_description
1 polymer ?
#
loop_
_entity_poly.entity_id
_entity_poly.type
_entity_poly.pdbx_seq_one_letter_code
_entity_poly.pdbx_strand_id
1 'polypeptide(L)'
;MFPSQPLQEPHHCGSEPLPVLVRCGSEPLPVLTGGGGGGCRGSRAVVWMSHADPAEPEPVLVLQGVKLRQVLIQIVCLSRFPGVCGCCGPLRPRYKRLVDNIFPEDPKDGLSKSDMEKLTFYAVSAPEKLDRIGAYLADRLSRDVVRHRYGYVVIAMEALDQLLMACHSQSIKPFVESFLHMVAKLLESREPDLQVLGTNSFVKFANIEEDTPSYHRRYDFFVSQFSAMCHSTHEDPETRTRIRVAGIKGLQGVVRKTVNDELQAIIWEPQHMDKLIPSMLFNMQDADDLDRAGHPSTPSGSVQDGEENPAALAENCFRELLGRAAYGNMKNAVRPVLVHLDNHHLWDPNEFAVSCFRIVMFSIQAQHSHHVIQQVLTHLDGNNKSTPRVRAGIVQVLLETVAIAAKGSVGPTVLEVFNTLLKHLRMSVDLELGNGSRRNSSSSVSSVRGRESDERIVQNAIIQTIGAAPRSSPVLRRLLRL
;
A
#
# COMPACT_ATOMS: atom_id res chain seq x y z
N MET A 1 -43.19 -39.36 -25.78
CA MET A 1 -42.50 -40.18 -26.80
C MET A 1 -41.12 -39.55 -26.97
N PHE A 2 -40.08 -40.19 -26.38
CA PHE A 2 -38.61 -40.06 -26.50
C PHE A 2 -37.93 -38.66 -26.71
N PRO A 3 -36.67 -38.46 -26.25
CA PRO A 3 -36.15 -38.56 -24.89
C PRO A 3 -35.15 -37.42 -24.53
N SER A 4 -34.71 -37.44 -23.27
CA SER A 4 -33.66 -36.64 -22.62
C SER A 4 -32.24 -36.90 -23.16
N GLN A 5 -31.32 -35.92 -23.03
CA GLN A 5 -29.97 -36.08 -22.46
C GLN A 5 -29.26 -34.72 -22.19
N PRO A 6 -28.26 -34.68 -21.27
CA PRO A 6 -27.97 -33.53 -20.41
C PRO A 6 -26.67 -32.78 -20.74
N LEU A 7 -26.58 -31.53 -20.26
CA LEU A 7 -25.38 -30.70 -20.30
C LEU A 7 -24.41 -31.04 -19.16
N GLN A 8 -23.15 -31.01 -19.54
CA GLN A 8 -21.95 -31.49 -18.89
C GLN A 8 -21.43 -30.51 -17.83
N GLU A 9 -21.04 -31.02 -16.66
CA GLU A 9 -20.26 -30.30 -15.65
C GLU A 9 -18.85 -29.94 -16.16
N PRO A 10 -18.24 -28.87 -15.63
CA PRO A 10 -16.79 -28.81 -15.52
C PRO A 10 -16.34 -28.74 -14.05
N HIS A 11 -15.75 -29.85 -13.62
CA HIS A 11 -14.57 -30.01 -12.75
C HIS A 11 -14.18 -28.89 -11.78
N HIS A 12 -14.32 -29.25 -10.49
CA HIS A 12 -13.56 -28.71 -9.37
C HIS A 12 -12.04 -28.78 -9.61
N CYS A 13 -11.35 -27.65 -9.40
CA CYS A 13 -9.92 -27.64 -9.09
C CYS A 13 -9.76 -27.17 -7.63
N GLY A 14 -9.14 -28.03 -6.81
CA GLY A 14 -9.00 -27.85 -5.38
C GLY A 14 -8.00 -26.74 -5.03
N SER A 15 -8.34 -25.97 -4.00
CA SER A 15 -7.45 -25.03 -3.33
C SER A 15 -6.61 -25.79 -2.29
N GLU A 16 -5.33 -26.01 -2.58
CA GLU A 16 -4.33 -26.34 -1.57
C GLU A 16 -3.78 -25.07 -0.88
N PRO A 17 -3.41 -25.15 0.41
CA PRO A 17 -2.92 -24.02 1.20
C PRO A 17 -1.44 -23.73 0.92
N LEU A 18 -1.09 -22.44 0.84
CA LEU A 18 0.29 -21.96 0.72
C LEU A 18 1.07 -22.23 2.03
N PRO A 19 2.31 -22.77 1.96
CA PRO A 19 3.14 -22.98 3.14
C PRO A 19 4.02 -21.77 3.50
N VAL A 20 4.45 -21.84 4.75
CA VAL A 20 5.16 -20.87 5.59
C VAL A 20 6.59 -20.56 5.09
N LEU A 21 7.00 -19.33 5.41
CA LEU A 21 8.32 -18.70 5.30
C LEU A 21 9.50 -19.58 5.78
N VAL A 22 10.56 -19.73 4.97
CA VAL A 22 11.93 -20.10 5.41
C VAL A 22 12.98 -19.31 4.62
N ARG A 23 13.99 -18.79 5.35
CA ARG A 23 15.12 -17.95 4.93
C ARG A 23 16.32 -18.75 4.37
N CYS A 24 17.16 -18.00 3.64
CA CYS A 24 18.61 -18.13 3.39
C CYS A 24 19.16 -19.23 2.47
N GLY A 25 20.01 -18.81 1.53
CA GLY A 25 20.91 -19.67 0.74
C GLY A 25 21.44 -18.99 -0.53
N SER A 26 22.57 -18.31 -0.39
CA SER A 26 23.45 -17.79 -1.44
C SER A 26 24.08 -18.91 -2.29
N GLU A 27 24.17 -18.75 -3.62
CA GLU A 27 25.27 -19.29 -4.49
C GLU A 27 25.11 -18.87 -5.99
N PRO A 28 26.13 -19.02 -6.87
CA PRO A 28 26.64 -17.92 -7.69
C PRO A 28 26.55 -18.10 -9.22
N LEU A 29 26.94 -17.03 -9.94
CA LEU A 29 27.13 -16.91 -11.39
C LEU A 29 28.14 -17.94 -11.97
N PRO A 30 27.97 -18.43 -13.21
CA PRO A 30 29.03 -19.11 -13.93
C PRO A 30 29.84 -18.16 -14.83
N VAL A 31 31.16 -18.37 -14.81
CA VAL A 31 32.20 -17.73 -15.63
C VAL A 31 32.76 -18.73 -16.65
N LEU A 32 32.81 -18.29 -17.92
CA LEU A 32 33.72 -18.58 -19.04
C LEU A 32 34.27 -20.00 -19.32
N THR A 33 34.15 -20.38 -20.60
CA THR A 33 35.20 -20.91 -21.51
C THR A 33 34.70 -20.68 -22.96
N GLY A 34 35.42 -20.26 -24.00
CA GLY A 34 36.85 -20.29 -24.33
C GLY A 34 37.08 -21.11 -25.60
N GLY A 35 37.48 -20.47 -26.71
CA GLY A 35 37.97 -21.08 -27.97
C GLY A 35 37.01 -20.96 -29.16
N GLY A 36 37.40 -20.65 -30.41
CA GLY A 36 38.68 -20.39 -31.04
C GLY A 36 38.48 -20.49 -32.57
N GLY A 37 39.15 -19.63 -33.35
CA GLY A 37 39.64 -19.93 -34.72
C GLY A 37 38.71 -19.75 -35.93
N GLY A 38 39.05 -18.77 -36.78
CA GLY A 38 39.25 -19.01 -38.22
C GLY A 38 38.15 -18.61 -39.21
N GLY A 39 38.52 -17.84 -40.24
CA GLY A 39 37.87 -17.91 -41.56
C GLY A 39 37.48 -16.58 -42.22
N CYS A 40 38.41 -15.96 -42.95
CA CYS A 40 38.12 -14.94 -43.95
C CYS A 40 37.43 -15.52 -45.20
N ARG A 41 36.50 -14.77 -45.80
CA ARG A 41 36.37 -14.41 -47.25
C ARG A 41 34.89 -14.28 -47.66
N GLY A 42 34.61 -13.30 -48.52
CA GLY A 42 33.66 -13.50 -49.63
C GLY A 42 32.44 -12.58 -49.68
N SER A 43 32.68 -11.38 -50.20
CA SER A 43 31.80 -10.54 -51.03
C SER A 43 30.48 -11.14 -51.54
N ARG A 44 29.38 -10.37 -51.42
CA ARG A 44 28.54 -10.05 -52.58
C ARG A 44 27.67 -8.82 -52.31
N ALA A 45 27.96 -7.77 -53.08
CA ALA A 45 27.08 -6.64 -53.32
C ALA A 45 25.88 -7.10 -54.17
N VAL A 46 24.70 -6.55 -53.88
CA VAL A 46 23.58 -6.49 -54.83
C VAL A 46 23.26 -5.03 -55.04
N VAL A 47 23.61 -4.57 -56.24
CA VAL A 47 23.26 -3.29 -56.83
C VAL A 47 21.83 -3.37 -57.33
N TRP A 48 21.02 -2.37 -57.03
CA TRP A 48 19.91 -1.96 -57.89
C TRP A 48 20.07 -0.46 -58.17
N MET A 49 20.30 -0.16 -59.44
CA MET A 49 20.39 1.17 -60.05
C MET A 49 19.24 1.27 -61.05
N SER A 50 18.58 2.44 -61.08
CA SER A 50 17.84 3.07 -62.21
C SER A 50 16.78 4.00 -61.60
N HIS A 51 16.63 5.28 -61.91
CA HIS A 51 16.93 6.07 -63.11
C HIS A 51 17.08 7.57 -62.73
N ALA A 52 17.94 8.32 -63.42
CA ALA A 52 18.05 9.80 -63.47
C ALA A 52 16.99 10.38 -64.45
N ASP A 53 16.55 11.64 -64.53
CA ASP A 53 17.12 13.02 -64.44
C ASP A 53 15.92 14.03 -64.65
N PRO A 54 16.03 15.38 -64.80
CA PRO A 54 16.92 16.42 -64.22
C PRO A 54 16.16 17.74 -63.78
N ALA A 55 16.92 18.74 -63.31
CA ALA A 55 16.68 20.21 -63.37
C ALA A 55 16.48 21.00 -62.04
N GLU A 56 17.46 21.88 -61.79
CA GLU A 56 17.70 22.91 -60.77
C GLU A 56 16.71 24.11 -60.76
N PRO A 57 16.69 25.06 -59.77
CA PRO A 57 17.86 25.63 -59.08
C PRO A 57 17.79 25.82 -57.54
N GLU A 58 18.99 25.99 -56.98
CA GLU A 58 19.30 26.38 -55.60
C GLU A 58 18.60 27.65 -55.10
N PRO A 59 18.37 27.74 -53.78
CA PRO A 59 18.53 28.99 -53.06
C PRO A 59 19.70 28.90 -52.07
N VAL A 60 20.78 29.61 -52.40
CA VAL A 60 21.83 30.01 -51.47
C VAL A 60 21.23 30.93 -50.41
N LEU A 61 21.10 30.46 -49.17
CA LEU A 61 20.82 31.29 -47.99
C LEU A 61 21.50 30.72 -46.74
N VAL A 62 22.77 31.11 -46.57
CA VAL A 62 23.43 31.54 -45.32
C VAL A 62 22.88 30.92 -44.02
N LEU A 63 23.19 29.64 -43.79
CA LEU A 63 23.06 29.01 -42.47
C LEU A 63 24.32 29.29 -41.64
N GLN A 64 24.25 30.39 -40.89
CA GLN A 64 24.87 30.66 -39.59
C GLN A 64 26.09 29.80 -39.20
N GLY A 65 27.28 30.42 -39.26
CA GLY A 65 28.58 29.90 -38.84
C GLY A 65 28.76 29.52 -37.35
N VAL A 66 27.67 29.27 -36.61
CA VAL A 66 27.71 28.78 -35.22
C VAL A 66 27.67 27.25 -35.16
N LYS A 67 26.96 26.58 -36.08
CA LYS A 67 26.90 25.11 -36.11
C LYS A 67 28.20 24.46 -36.58
N LEU A 68 28.97 25.12 -37.46
CA LEU A 68 30.21 24.57 -37.98
C LEU A 68 31.33 24.51 -36.92
N ARG A 69 31.45 25.52 -36.05
CA ARG A 69 32.39 25.48 -34.92
C ARG A 69 32.02 24.39 -33.91
N GLN A 70 30.73 24.18 -33.66
CA GLN A 70 30.25 23.13 -32.75
C GLN A 70 30.58 21.73 -33.28
N VAL A 71 30.36 21.48 -34.57
CA VAL A 71 30.64 20.19 -35.22
C VAL A 71 32.14 19.94 -35.38
N LEU A 72 32.94 20.99 -35.68
CA LEU A 72 34.40 20.84 -35.79
C LEU A 72 35.06 20.49 -34.45
N ILE A 73 34.59 21.07 -33.34
CA ILE A 73 35.04 20.69 -31.98
C ILE A 73 34.62 19.25 -31.64
N GLN A 74 33.43 18.83 -32.11
CA GLN A 74 32.90 17.49 -31.89
C GLN A 74 33.71 16.41 -32.63
N ILE A 75 34.21 16.71 -33.82
CA ILE A 75 35.09 15.81 -34.59
C ILE A 75 36.50 15.75 -33.96
N VAL A 76 37.06 16.89 -33.53
CA VAL A 76 38.40 16.94 -32.94
C VAL A 76 38.47 16.24 -31.58
N CYS A 77 37.40 16.26 -30.77
CA CYS A 77 37.33 15.54 -29.50
C CYS A 77 37.06 14.03 -29.64
N LEU A 78 36.43 13.56 -30.73
CA LEU A 78 36.19 12.12 -30.95
C LEU A 78 37.39 11.38 -31.53
N SER A 79 38.34 12.07 -32.16
CA SER A 79 39.47 11.44 -32.87
C SER A 79 40.75 11.25 -32.04
N ARG A 80 40.76 11.56 -30.74
CA ARG A 80 41.98 11.43 -29.91
C ARG A 80 41.65 10.97 -28.49
N PHE A 81 41.78 9.65 -28.29
CA PHE A 81 41.70 8.87 -27.04
C PHE A 81 40.29 8.47 -26.51
N PRO A 82 39.95 7.16 -26.50
CA PRO A 82 38.77 6.65 -25.83
C PRO A 82 39.08 6.47 -24.34
N GLY A 83 38.86 7.51 -23.56
CA GLY A 83 39.03 7.47 -22.11
C GLY A 83 39.58 8.79 -21.58
N VAL A 84 38.83 9.38 -20.64
CA VAL A 84 39.15 10.63 -19.93
C VAL A 84 38.85 11.90 -20.73
N CYS A 85 37.65 12.49 -20.53
CA CYS A 85 37.49 13.92 -20.18
C CYS A 85 36.00 14.29 -20.03
N GLY A 86 35.47 14.15 -18.80
CA GLY A 86 34.16 14.69 -18.39
C GLY A 86 34.26 16.06 -17.70
N CYS A 87 35.36 16.80 -17.92
CA CYS A 87 35.80 17.91 -17.06
C CYS A 87 35.94 19.25 -17.81
N CYS A 88 35.23 19.49 -18.92
CA CYS A 88 35.18 20.82 -19.54
C CYS A 88 33.94 21.59 -19.06
N GLY A 89 34.11 22.38 -17.99
CA GLY A 89 33.08 23.25 -17.41
C GLY A 89 32.29 24.12 -18.41
N PRO A 90 32.89 24.70 -19.47
CA PRO A 90 32.18 25.58 -20.42
C PRO A 90 31.27 24.88 -21.44
N LEU A 91 31.37 23.55 -21.59
CA LEU A 91 30.55 22.77 -22.54
C LEU A 91 29.39 22.02 -21.89
N ARG A 92 29.31 21.99 -20.54
CA ARG A 92 28.18 21.38 -19.84
C ARG A 92 26.90 22.19 -20.06
N PRO A 93 25.75 21.55 -20.37
CA PRO A 93 24.46 22.25 -20.43
C PRO A 93 24.17 23.07 -19.17
N ARG A 94 23.55 24.26 -19.33
CA ARG A 94 23.28 25.21 -18.23
C ARG A 94 22.57 24.56 -17.05
N TYR A 95 21.56 23.72 -17.31
CA TYR A 95 20.80 23.04 -16.27
C TYR A 95 21.67 22.11 -15.40
N LYS A 96 22.65 21.40 -15.99
CA LYS A 96 23.57 20.53 -15.23
C LYS A 96 24.45 21.33 -14.27
N ARG A 97 24.91 22.51 -14.69
CA ARG A 97 25.72 23.38 -13.81
C ARG A 97 24.90 23.91 -12.64
N LEU A 98 23.67 24.33 -12.89
CA LEU A 98 22.76 24.78 -11.82
C LEU A 98 22.51 23.66 -10.81
N VAL A 99 22.28 22.43 -11.29
CA VAL A 99 22.14 21.26 -10.42
C VAL A 99 23.45 20.91 -9.73
N ASP A 100 24.60 21.00 -10.37
CA ASP A 100 25.88 20.69 -9.71
C ASP A 100 26.20 21.70 -8.58
N ASN A 101 25.81 22.97 -8.76
CA ASN A 101 26.06 24.05 -7.79
C ASN A 101 25.24 23.93 -6.49
N ILE A 102 24.12 23.21 -6.50
CA ILE A 102 23.33 23.00 -5.27
C ILE A 102 24.00 22.02 -4.30
N PHE A 103 24.99 21.25 -4.77
CA PHE A 103 25.71 20.29 -3.93
C PHE A 103 27.02 20.91 -3.40
N PRO A 104 27.15 21.13 -2.08
CA PRO A 104 28.39 21.58 -1.46
C PRO A 104 29.51 20.53 -1.54
N GLU A 105 30.74 20.93 -1.20
CA GLU A 105 31.87 19.99 -1.08
C GLU A 105 31.69 19.07 0.13
N ASP A 106 31.26 19.60 1.28
CA ASP A 106 30.88 18.81 2.46
C ASP A 106 29.35 18.61 2.50
N PRO A 107 28.84 17.36 2.52
CA PRO A 107 27.41 17.10 2.62
C PRO A 107 26.76 17.63 3.91
N LYS A 108 27.53 17.95 4.96
CA LYS A 108 27.02 18.53 6.21
C LYS A 108 26.54 19.98 6.05
N ASP A 109 27.02 20.69 5.04
CA ASP A 109 26.61 22.07 4.77
C ASP A 109 25.16 22.14 4.25
N GLY A 110 24.60 21.00 3.82
CA GLY A 110 23.21 20.89 3.36
C GLY A 110 22.97 21.57 2.01
N LEU A 111 21.70 21.71 1.65
CA LEU A 111 21.31 22.31 0.38
C LEU A 111 21.59 23.82 0.35
N SER A 112 22.38 24.29 -0.64
CA SER A 112 22.62 25.73 -0.85
C SER A 112 21.32 26.45 -1.23
N LYS A 113 20.75 27.21 -0.30
CA LYS A 113 19.48 27.95 -0.51
C LYS A 113 19.54 28.88 -1.73
N SER A 114 20.62 29.64 -1.86
CA SER A 114 20.78 30.63 -2.94
C SER A 114 20.89 30.00 -4.33
N ASP A 115 21.54 28.84 -4.45
CA ASP A 115 21.66 28.13 -5.72
C ASP A 115 20.39 27.34 -6.04
N MET A 116 19.71 26.87 -4.99
CA MET A 116 18.41 26.24 -5.11
C MET A 116 17.36 27.23 -5.63
N GLU A 117 17.31 28.46 -5.12
CA GLU A 117 16.42 29.51 -5.63
C GLU A 117 16.68 29.81 -7.12
N LYS A 118 17.95 29.86 -7.55
CA LYS A 118 18.31 30.03 -8.97
C LYS A 118 17.84 28.84 -9.82
N LEU A 119 17.97 27.61 -9.29
CA LEU A 119 17.52 26.40 -9.96
C LEU A 119 15.99 26.39 -10.08
N THR A 120 15.27 26.71 -9.01
CA THR A 120 13.81 26.83 -8.99
C THR A 120 13.33 27.90 -9.96
N PHE A 121 13.93 29.09 -9.96
CA PHE A 121 13.59 30.14 -10.91
C PHE A 121 13.80 29.68 -12.36
N TYR A 122 14.90 28.98 -12.63
CA TYR A 122 15.19 28.44 -13.95
C TYR A 122 14.19 27.36 -14.37
N ALA A 123 13.80 26.48 -13.44
CA ALA A 123 12.83 25.41 -13.67
C ALA A 123 11.43 25.96 -13.96
N VAL A 124 10.97 26.94 -13.18
CA VAL A 124 9.67 27.61 -13.37
C VAL A 124 9.64 28.42 -14.67
N SER A 125 10.76 29.08 -15.02
CA SER A 125 10.86 29.86 -16.26
C SER A 125 10.95 29.02 -17.53
N ALA A 126 11.37 27.75 -17.42
CA ALA A 126 11.62 26.85 -18.54
C ALA A 126 11.10 25.43 -18.23
N PRO A 127 9.77 25.24 -18.17
CA PRO A 127 9.13 23.97 -17.78
C PRO A 127 9.58 22.77 -18.63
N GLU A 128 9.91 22.97 -19.90
CA GLU A 128 10.39 21.92 -20.81
C GLU A 128 11.75 21.33 -20.40
N LYS A 129 12.47 21.99 -19.50
CA LYS A 129 13.77 21.53 -18.98
C LYS A 129 13.65 20.82 -17.64
N LEU A 130 12.50 20.92 -16.98
CA LEU A 130 12.24 20.32 -15.68
C LEU A 130 12.44 18.80 -15.72
N ASP A 131 11.95 18.15 -16.78
CA ASP A 131 12.17 16.72 -17.02
C ASP A 131 13.67 16.35 -17.05
N ARG A 132 14.49 17.12 -17.77
CA ARG A 132 15.94 16.90 -17.86
C ARG A 132 16.66 17.14 -16.52
N ILE A 133 16.15 18.06 -15.71
CA ILE A 133 16.64 18.32 -14.35
C ILE A 133 16.32 17.12 -13.46
N GLY A 134 15.06 16.65 -13.49
CA GLY A 134 14.61 15.46 -12.76
C GLY A 134 15.41 14.22 -13.10
N ALA A 135 15.58 13.91 -14.39
CA ALA A 135 16.37 12.77 -14.84
C ALA A 135 17.85 12.83 -14.41
N TYR A 136 18.45 14.03 -14.43
CA TYR A 136 19.84 14.21 -13.98
C TYR A 136 19.99 14.04 -12.46
N LEU A 137 19.02 14.54 -11.67
CA LEU A 137 18.96 14.32 -10.24
C LEU A 137 18.75 12.83 -9.91
N ALA A 138 17.89 12.13 -10.65
CA ALA A 138 17.64 10.71 -10.47
C ALA A 138 18.87 9.84 -10.71
N ASP A 139 19.59 10.10 -11.81
CA ASP A 139 20.84 9.43 -12.13
C ASP A 139 21.94 9.72 -11.09
N ARG A 140 21.99 10.96 -10.57
CA ARG A 140 22.92 11.34 -9.51
C ARG A 140 22.61 10.65 -8.18
N LEU A 141 21.37 10.72 -7.72
CA LEU A 141 20.93 10.04 -6.49
C LEU A 141 21.19 8.53 -6.57
N SER A 142 20.87 7.91 -7.71
CA SER A 142 21.08 6.47 -7.90
C SER A 142 22.55 6.09 -7.72
N ARG A 143 23.48 6.91 -8.23
CA ARG A 143 24.93 6.71 -7.99
C ARG A 143 25.32 6.92 -6.53
N ASP A 144 24.74 7.92 -5.87
CA ASP A 144 25.10 8.26 -4.49
C ASP A 144 24.56 7.25 -3.48
N VAL A 145 23.40 6.65 -3.74
CA VAL A 145 22.87 5.50 -2.99
C VAL A 145 23.83 4.31 -3.11
N VAL A 146 24.25 3.94 -4.32
CA VAL A 146 25.17 2.81 -4.55
C VAL A 146 26.56 3.05 -3.93
N ARG A 147 26.99 4.32 -3.83
CA ARG A 147 28.27 4.70 -3.21
C ARG A 147 28.19 4.94 -1.70
N HIS A 148 27.03 4.69 -1.07
CA HIS A 148 26.80 4.93 0.35
C HIS A 148 27.06 6.39 0.79
N ARG A 149 26.79 7.34 -0.11
CA ARG A 149 27.01 8.77 0.11
C ARG A 149 25.71 9.47 0.53
N TYR A 150 25.13 9.03 1.65
CA TYR A 150 23.76 9.40 2.05
C TYR A 150 23.53 10.89 2.28
N GLY A 151 24.54 11.65 2.73
CA GLY A 151 24.39 13.10 2.87
C GLY A 151 24.04 13.81 1.55
N TYR A 152 24.61 13.39 0.43
CA TYR A 152 24.24 13.93 -0.88
C TYR A 152 22.88 13.41 -1.39
N VAL A 153 22.47 12.22 -0.93
CA VAL A 153 21.13 11.67 -1.21
C VAL A 153 20.05 12.55 -0.54
N VAL A 154 20.28 12.96 0.71
CA VAL A 154 19.40 13.90 1.43
C VAL A 154 19.27 15.22 0.67
N ILE A 155 20.40 15.82 0.27
CA ILE A 155 20.41 17.08 -0.49
C ILE A 155 19.66 16.94 -1.83
N ALA A 156 19.84 15.82 -2.53
CA ALA A 156 19.14 15.56 -3.79
C ALA A 156 17.62 15.48 -3.58
N MET A 157 17.16 14.76 -2.54
CA MET A 157 15.73 14.66 -2.21
C MET A 157 15.14 16.00 -1.76
N GLU A 158 15.84 16.78 -0.95
CA GLU A 158 15.39 18.11 -0.55
C GLU A 158 15.22 19.05 -1.75
N ALA A 159 16.17 19.02 -2.70
CA ALA A 159 16.06 19.79 -3.93
C ALA A 159 14.86 19.35 -4.79
N LEU A 160 14.59 18.04 -4.87
CA LEU A 160 13.42 17.51 -5.57
C LEU A 160 12.11 17.93 -4.93
N ASP A 161 12.02 17.82 -3.60
CA ASP A 161 10.84 18.27 -2.86
C ASP A 161 10.55 19.75 -3.13
N GLN A 162 11.58 20.61 -3.11
CA GLN A 162 11.41 22.03 -3.39
C GLN A 162 11.00 22.31 -4.85
N LEU A 163 11.58 21.60 -5.82
CA LEU A 163 11.17 21.73 -7.23
C LEU A 163 9.73 21.27 -7.43
N LEU A 164 9.34 20.17 -6.79
CA LEU A 164 8.00 19.61 -6.85
C LEU A 164 6.96 20.57 -6.25
N MET A 165 7.28 21.22 -5.13
CA MET A 165 6.41 22.21 -4.49
C MET A 165 6.38 23.57 -5.20
N ALA A 166 7.34 23.87 -6.08
CA ALA A 166 7.41 25.15 -6.78
C ALA A 166 6.83 25.10 -8.20
N CYS A 167 6.85 23.93 -8.85
CA CYS A 167 6.41 23.75 -10.22
C CYS A 167 5.01 23.10 -10.23
N HIS A 168 4.05 23.73 -10.92
CA HIS A 168 2.61 23.40 -10.86
C HIS A 168 1.96 23.43 -12.26
N SER A 169 2.68 22.92 -13.27
CA SER A 169 2.32 23.03 -14.70
C SER A 169 2.02 21.67 -15.30
N GLN A 170 1.28 21.61 -16.41
CA GLN A 170 1.04 20.36 -17.18
C GLN A 170 2.33 19.63 -17.61
N SER A 171 3.45 20.35 -17.66
CA SER A 171 4.81 19.84 -17.93
C SER A 171 5.46 19.09 -16.76
N ILE A 172 4.84 19.06 -15.58
CA ILE A 172 5.36 18.39 -14.39
C ILE A 172 5.32 16.85 -14.49
N LYS A 173 4.52 16.29 -15.41
CA LYS A 173 4.25 14.83 -15.44
C LYS A 173 5.52 13.97 -15.57
N PRO A 174 6.43 14.22 -16.53
CA PRO A 174 7.67 13.44 -16.65
C PRO A 174 8.61 13.65 -15.45
N PHE A 175 8.56 14.84 -14.85
CA PHE A 175 9.31 15.14 -13.64
C PHE A 175 8.81 14.34 -12.43
N VAL A 176 7.49 14.22 -12.25
CA VAL A 176 6.90 13.37 -11.21
C VAL A 176 7.29 11.90 -11.43
N GLU A 177 7.37 11.42 -12.67
CA GLU A 177 7.85 10.05 -12.93
C GLU A 177 9.30 9.85 -12.46
N SER A 178 10.18 10.82 -12.75
CA SER A 178 11.56 10.81 -12.25
C SER A 178 11.60 10.85 -10.72
N PHE A 179 10.78 11.69 -10.09
CA PHE A 179 10.65 11.79 -8.63
C PHE A 179 10.20 10.45 -8.01
N LEU A 180 9.12 9.85 -8.51
CA LEU A 180 8.61 8.57 -8.02
C LEU A 180 9.63 7.44 -8.21
N HIS A 181 10.40 7.45 -9.29
CA HIS A 181 11.49 6.49 -9.49
C HIS A 181 12.58 6.63 -8.41
N MET A 182 12.93 7.85 -8.03
CA MET A 182 13.90 8.11 -6.97
C MET A 182 13.39 7.70 -5.59
N VAL A 183 12.14 8.04 -5.27
CA VAL A 183 11.47 7.59 -4.05
C VAL A 183 11.49 6.06 -4.00
N ALA A 184 11.07 5.38 -5.07
CA ALA A 184 11.10 3.93 -5.14
C ALA A 184 12.51 3.38 -4.84
N LYS A 185 13.55 3.99 -5.42
CA LYS A 185 14.94 3.59 -5.18
C LYS A 185 15.37 3.71 -3.72
N LEU A 186 14.89 4.74 -3.00
CA LEU A 186 15.15 4.89 -1.57
C LEU A 186 14.41 3.86 -0.73
N LEU A 187 13.15 3.58 -1.06
CA LEU A 187 12.34 2.60 -0.35
C LEU A 187 12.84 1.17 -0.53
N GLU A 188 13.44 0.83 -1.69
CA GLU A 188 14.11 -0.45 -1.95
C GLU A 188 15.38 -0.65 -1.13
N SER A 189 15.93 0.42 -0.53
CA SER A 189 17.11 0.32 0.31
C SER A 189 16.82 -0.44 1.60
N ARG A 190 17.85 -1.06 2.17
CA ARG A 190 17.80 -1.68 3.51
C ARG A 190 18.05 -0.67 4.64
N GLU A 191 18.46 0.54 4.29
CA GLU A 191 18.78 1.60 5.26
C GLU A 191 17.49 2.27 5.76
N PRO A 192 17.20 2.24 7.07
CA PRO A 192 16.00 2.83 7.64
C PRO A 192 15.87 4.33 7.36
N ASP A 193 16.97 5.07 7.43
CA ASP A 193 16.99 6.51 7.18
C ASP A 193 16.60 6.86 5.74
N LEU A 194 17.03 6.04 4.77
CA LEU A 194 16.64 6.23 3.37
C LEU A 194 15.17 5.90 3.14
N GLN A 195 14.65 4.86 3.79
CA GLN A 195 13.22 4.52 3.72
C GLN A 195 12.36 5.65 4.31
N VAL A 196 12.73 6.18 5.47
CA VAL A 196 12.04 7.32 6.11
C VAL A 196 12.12 8.57 5.23
N LEU A 197 13.29 8.88 4.66
CA LEU A 197 13.47 10.01 3.73
C LEU A 197 12.56 9.88 2.49
N GLY A 198 12.57 8.70 1.86
CA GLY A 198 11.72 8.41 0.70
C GLY A 198 10.24 8.56 1.02
N THR A 199 9.79 7.99 2.15
CA THR A 199 8.41 8.16 2.63
C THR A 199 8.06 9.63 2.83
N ASN A 200 8.90 10.40 3.51
CA ASN A 200 8.60 11.80 3.84
C ASN A 200 8.43 12.63 2.57
N SER A 201 9.29 12.44 1.57
CA SER A 201 9.14 13.07 0.25
C SER A 201 7.85 12.63 -0.44
N PHE A 202 7.53 11.33 -0.42
CA PHE A 202 6.28 10.81 -0.98
C PHE A 202 5.03 11.41 -0.32
N VAL A 203 5.04 11.59 1.01
CA VAL A 203 3.93 12.22 1.74
C VAL A 203 3.78 13.68 1.35
N LYS A 204 4.87 14.43 1.19
CA LYS A 204 4.83 15.81 0.67
C LYS A 204 4.18 15.84 -0.71
N PHE A 205 4.60 14.95 -1.62
CA PHE A 205 3.98 14.79 -2.93
C PHE A 205 2.48 14.46 -2.83
N ALA A 206 2.10 13.55 -1.94
CA ALA A 206 0.72 13.15 -1.73
C ALA A 206 -0.21 14.28 -1.27
N ASN A 207 0.35 15.33 -0.65
CA ASN A 207 -0.40 16.49 -0.15
C ASN A 207 -0.61 17.60 -1.19
N ILE A 208 -0.01 17.50 -2.38
CA ILE A 208 -0.22 18.48 -3.45
C ILE A 208 -1.58 18.21 -4.10
N GLU A 209 -2.49 19.19 -4.14
CA GLU A 209 -3.89 19.00 -4.57
C GLU A 209 -4.08 18.91 -6.10
N GLU A 210 -3.05 19.16 -6.91
CA GLU A 210 -3.19 19.17 -8.38
C GLU A 210 -3.54 17.81 -8.99
N ASP A 211 -4.35 17.84 -10.07
CA ASP A 211 -4.72 16.73 -10.96
C ASP A 211 -3.47 16.12 -11.60
N THR A 212 -2.74 15.36 -10.80
CA THR A 212 -1.57 14.63 -11.23
C THR A 212 -2.07 13.35 -11.89
N PRO A 213 -1.79 13.10 -13.18
CA PRO A 213 -2.31 11.91 -13.85
C PRO A 213 -1.89 10.65 -13.13
N SER A 214 -2.77 9.68 -13.17
CA SER A 214 -2.66 8.48 -12.39
C SER A 214 -1.46 7.60 -12.77
N TYR A 215 -0.44 7.56 -11.89
CA TYR A 215 0.74 6.69 -12.00
C TYR A 215 0.49 5.27 -11.48
N HIS A 216 -0.72 4.73 -11.71
CA HIS A 216 -1.21 3.49 -11.06
C HIS A 216 -0.23 2.33 -11.05
N ARG A 217 0.40 1.99 -12.18
CA ARG A 217 1.36 0.87 -12.23
C ARG A 217 2.54 1.02 -11.27
N ARG A 218 2.88 2.26 -10.89
CA ARG A 218 3.95 2.53 -9.92
C ARG A 218 3.42 2.52 -8.48
N TYR A 219 2.13 2.81 -8.27
CA TYR A 219 1.50 2.66 -6.96
C TYR A 219 1.41 1.20 -6.52
N ASP A 220 1.34 0.23 -7.42
CA ASP A 220 1.42 -1.20 -7.06
C ASP A 220 2.69 -1.52 -6.28
N PHE A 221 3.82 -0.97 -6.75
CA PHE A 221 5.10 -1.06 -6.06
C PHE A 221 5.02 -0.34 -4.70
N PHE A 222 4.52 0.90 -4.64
CA PHE A 222 4.44 1.66 -3.39
C PHE A 222 3.54 0.99 -2.35
N VAL A 223 2.35 0.52 -2.73
CA VAL A 223 1.46 -0.25 -1.86
C VAL A 223 2.19 -1.45 -1.30
N SER A 224 2.88 -2.21 -2.16
CA SER A 224 3.62 -3.41 -1.72
C SER A 224 4.78 -3.07 -0.79
N GLN A 225 5.56 -2.05 -1.11
CA GLN A 225 6.75 -1.67 -0.35
C GLN A 225 6.40 -1.04 1.00
N PHE A 226 5.44 -0.11 1.03
CA PHE A 226 4.97 0.49 2.28
C PHE A 226 4.26 -0.53 3.18
N SER A 227 3.48 -1.46 2.62
CA SER A 227 2.91 -2.57 3.40
C SER A 227 4.01 -3.46 4.00
N ALA A 228 5.08 -3.75 3.26
CA ALA A 228 6.22 -4.50 3.80
C ALA A 228 6.91 -3.74 4.96
N MET A 229 7.04 -2.42 4.85
CA MET A 229 7.56 -1.57 5.93
C MET A 229 6.66 -1.59 7.18
N CYS A 230 5.32 -1.61 7.02
CA CYS A 230 4.36 -1.78 8.12
C CYS A 230 4.55 -3.08 8.91
N HIS A 231 5.15 -4.11 8.31
CA HIS A 231 5.45 -5.39 8.95
C HIS A 231 6.95 -5.56 9.28
N SER A 232 7.71 -4.46 9.38
CA SER A 232 9.13 -4.54 9.72
C SER A 232 9.37 -5.31 11.02
N THR A 233 10.37 -6.19 10.99
CA THR A 233 10.84 -7.03 12.10
C THR A 233 12.27 -6.68 12.50
N HIS A 234 12.65 -5.40 12.34
CA HIS A 234 13.99 -4.91 12.70
C HIS A 234 14.33 -5.21 14.17
N GLU A 235 15.59 -5.55 14.43
CA GLU A 235 16.10 -5.98 15.75
C GLU A 235 15.93 -4.86 16.78
N ASP A 236 16.39 -3.67 16.44
CA ASP A 236 16.21 -2.47 17.25
C ASP A 236 14.73 -2.01 17.26
N PRO A 237 14.06 -1.95 18.44
CA PRO A 237 12.67 -1.53 18.57
C PRO A 237 12.39 -0.11 18.07
N GLU A 238 13.29 0.84 18.31
CA GLU A 238 13.10 2.23 17.90
C GLU A 238 13.11 2.34 16.37
N THR A 239 14.12 1.75 15.73
CA THR A 239 14.23 1.65 14.27
C THR A 239 13.04 0.89 13.68
N ARG A 240 12.59 -0.19 14.32
CA ARG A 240 11.38 -0.94 13.91
C ARG A 240 10.16 -0.04 13.88
N THR A 241 9.91 0.70 14.97
CA THR A 241 8.80 1.65 15.07
C THR A 241 8.91 2.75 14.01
N ARG A 242 10.10 3.32 13.81
CA ARG A 242 10.35 4.34 12.77
C ARG A 242 10.02 3.85 11.36
N ILE A 243 10.45 2.62 11.00
CA ILE A 243 10.15 2.03 9.69
C ILE A 243 8.64 1.80 9.54
N ARG A 244 7.96 1.31 10.59
CA ARG A 244 6.52 1.05 10.55
C ARG A 244 5.70 2.33 10.43
N VAL A 245 6.05 3.36 11.20
CA VAL A 245 5.45 4.71 11.09
C VAL A 245 5.63 5.25 9.67
N ALA A 246 6.83 5.11 9.09
CA ALA A 246 7.07 5.49 7.71
C ALA A 246 6.24 4.66 6.70
N GLY A 247 6.06 3.36 6.93
CA GLY A 247 5.17 2.53 6.12
C GLY A 247 3.72 3.04 6.15
N ILE A 248 3.20 3.31 7.34
CA ILE A 248 1.81 3.78 7.54
C ILE A 248 1.60 5.15 6.88
N LYS A 249 2.52 6.09 7.07
CA LYS A 249 2.47 7.41 6.41
C LYS A 249 2.50 7.29 4.89
N GLY A 250 3.33 6.39 4.36
CA GLY A 250 3.40 6.08 2.94
C GLY A 250 2.06 5.55 2.41
N LEU A 251 1.46 4.57 3.10
CA LEU A 251 0.13 4.05 2.76
C LEU A 251 -0.94 5.14 2.80
N GLN A 252 -0.94 6.00 3.82
CA GLN A 252 -1.85 7.13 3.92
C GLN A 252 -1.71 8.08 2.73
N GLY A 253 -0.46 8.37 2.31
CA GLY A 253 -0.19 9.16 1.11
C GLY A 253 -0.75 8.51 -0.16
N VAL A 254 -0.64 7.19 -0.31
CA VAL A 254 -1.23 6.45 -1.44
C VAL A 254 -2.75 6.60 -1.41
N VAL A 255 -3.40 6.30 -0.27
CA VAL A 255 -4.85 6.42 -0.11
C VAL A 255 -5.34 7.83 -0.47
N ARG A 256 -4.64 8.87 0.00
CA ARG A 256 -4.99 10.27 -0.29
C ARG A 256 -4.93 10.58 -1.78
N LYS A 257 -3.91 10.11 -2.49
CA LYS A 257 -3.75 10.36 -3.94
C LYS A 257 -4.68 9.53 -4.81
N THR A 258 -4.91 8.28 -4.47
CA THR A 258 -5.65 7.36 -5.36
C THR A 258 -7.15 7.48 -5.25
N VAL A 259 -7.69 7.87 -4.08
CA VAL A 259 -9.15 7.86 -3.87
C VAL A 259 -9.81 9.20 -4.25
N ASN A 260 -9.01 10.25 -4.44
CA ASN A 260 -9.50 11.54 -4.94
C ASN A 260 -9.44 11.65 -6.49
N ASP A 261 -8.99 10.61 -7.20
CA ASP A 261 -8.78 10.60 -8.65
C ASP A 261 -9.94 9.90 -9.39
N GLU A 262 -10.15 10.21 -10.67
CA GLU A 262 -11.18 9.63 -11.55
C GLU A 262 -11.10 8.10 -11.62
N LEU A 263 -9.92 7.53 -11.32
CA LEU A 263 -9.62 6.10 -11.34
C LEU A 263 -9.61 5.45 -9.94
N GLN A 264 -10.29 6.05 -8.96
CA GLN A 264 -10.48 5.53 -7.59
C GLN A 264 -10.88 4.04 -7.51
N ALA A 265 -11.49 3.46 -8.55
CA ALA A 265 -11.90 2.06 -8.55
C ALA A 265 -10.72 1.08 -8.40
N ILE A 266 -9.53 1.41 -8.90
CA ILE A 266 -8.39 0.49 -8.96
C ILE A 266 -7.86 0.17 -7.57
N ILE A 267 -7.71 1.16 -6.67
CA ILE A 267 -7.19 0.89 -5.33
C ILE A 267 -8.09 -0.08 -4.55
N TRP A 268 -9.39 -0.14 -4.85
CA TRP A 268 -10.31 -1.07 -4.21
C TRP A 268 -10.24 -2.49 -4.76
N GLU A 269 -9.38 -2.78 -5.73
CA GLU A 269 -9.14 -4.14 -6.18
C GLU A 269 -8.53 -5.00 -5.05
N PRO A 270 -8.89 -6.30 -4.98
CA PRO A 270 -8.42 -7.19 -3.92
C PRO A 270 -6.89 -7.18 -3.77
N GLN A 271 -6.14 -7.10 -4.87
CA GLN A 271 -4.67 -7.09 -4.86
C GLN A 271 -4.04 -5.98 -4.01
N HIS A 272 -4.73 -4.84 -3.82
CA HIS A 272 -4.27 -3.75 -2.96
C HIS A 272 -4.93 -3.83 -1.58
N MET A 273 -6.24 -4.07 -1.51
CA MET A 273 -6.98 -4.15 -0.24
C MET A 273 -6.44 -5.27 0.68
N ASP A 274 -6.04 -6.39 0.10
CA ASP A 274 -5.43 -7.54 0.81
C ASP A 274 -4.02 -7.24 1.37
N LYS A 275 -3.45 -6.06 1.06
CA LYS A 275 -2.19 -5.57 1.65
C LYS A 275 -2.43 -4.39 2.59
N LEU A 276 -3.24 -3.42 2.15
CA LEU A 276 -3.51 -2.18 2.87
C LEU A 276 -4.18 -2.42 4.21
N ILE A 277 -5.29 -3.17 4.21
CA ILE A 277 -6.09 -3.37 5.42
C ILE A 277 -5.34 -4.21 6.45
N PRO A 278 -4.77 -5.39 6.10
CA PRO A 278 -3.98 -6.16 7.06
C PRO A 278 -2.79 -5.38 7.65
N SER A 279 -2.13 -4.53 6.85
CA SER A 279 -1.03 -3.69 7.33
C SER A 279 -1.46 -2.70 8.41
N MET A 280 -2.63 -2.06 8.23
CA MET A 280 -3.19 -1.15 9.23
C MET A 280 -3.63 -1.92 10.48
N LEU A 281 -4.37 -3.02 10.31
CA LEU A 281 -4.85 -3.84 11.43
C LEU A 281 -3.72 -4.41 12.27
N PHE A 282 -2.63 -4.86 11.64
CA PHE A 282 -1.44 -5.34 12.34
C PHE A 282 -0.82 -4.26 13.25
N ASN A 283 -0.67 -3.03 12.74
CA ASN A 283 -0.10 -1.94 13.54
C ASN A 283 -1.05 -1.41 14.62
N MET A 284 -2.36 -1.59 14.45
CA MET A 284 -3.34 -1.27 15.49
C MET A 284 -3.31 -2.28 16.66
N GLN A 285 -2.90 -3.53 16.42
CA GLN A 285 -2.81 -4.56 17.46
C GLN A 285 -1.61 -4.34 18.38
N ASP A 286 -0.47 -3.96 17.80
CA ASP A 286 0.80 -3.81 18.53
C ASP A 286 0.79 -2.65 19.57
N ALA A 287 -0.27 -1.84 19.65
CA ALA A 287 -0.44 -0.87 20.74
C ALA A 287 -0.62 -1.53 22.12
N ASP A 288 -1.32 -2.67 22.18
CA ASP A 288 -1.64 -3.34 23.45
C ASP A 288 -0.39 -3.99 24.09
N ASP A 289 0.64 -4.32 23.30
CA ASP A 289 1.91 -4.88 23.78
C ASP A 289 2.83 -3.82 24.40
N LEU A 290 2.75 -2.56 23.95
CA LEU A 290 3.55 -1.45 24.49
C LEU A 290 3.03 -0.98 25.85
N ASP A 291 1.71 -0.92 26.03
CA ASP A 291 1.09 -0.52 27.31
C ASP A 291 1.25 -1.59 28.40
N ARG A 292 1.42 -2.86 28.03
CA ARG A 292 1.66 -3.96 29.00
C ARG A 292 3.09 -4.01 29.55
N ALA A 293 4.05 -3.39 28.87
CA ALA A 293 5.46 -3.36 29.28
C ALA A 293 5.82 -2.16 30.18
N GLY A 294 4.86 -1.27 30.48
CA GLY A 294 5.08 -0.06 31.27
C GLY A 294 5.23 -0.31 32.77
N HIS A 295 6.47 -0.48 33.25
CA HIS A 295 6.83 -0.20 34.64
C HIS A 295 6.73 1.31 34.94
N PRO A 296 6.43 1.73 36.19
CA PRO A 296 6.19 3.14 36.52
C PRO A 296 7.43 4.01 36.28
N SER A 297 7.19 5.13 35.60
CA SER A 297 8.17 6.06 35.04
C SER A 297 9.14 6.66 36.06
N THR A 298 10.41 6.77 35.65
CA THR A 298 11.34 7.78 36.18
C THR A 298 11.33 8.96 35.19
N PRO A 299 11.09 10.21 35.61
CA PRO A 299 11.06 11.34 34.69
C PRO A 299 12.50 11.82 34.47
N SER A 300 12.99 11.72 33.23
CA SER A 300 14.17 12.48 32.82
C SER A 300 13.96 12.99 31.42
N GLY A 301 14.09 14.31 31.29
CA GLY A 301 13.59 15.06 30.16
C GLY A 301 14.55 15.10 28.98
N SER A 302 13.95 15.17 27.81
CA SER A 302 14.38 16.01 26.69
C SER A 302 13.19 16.15 25.75
N VAL A 303 12.79 17.38 25.48
CA VAL A 303 11.80 17.74 24.46
C VAL A 303 12.31 17.21 23.11
N GLN A 304 11.68 16.15 22.60
CA GLN A 304 11.68 15.81 21.19
C GLN A 304 10.23 15.65 20.76
N ASP A 305 9.93 16.17 19.57
CA ASP A 305 8.62 16.23 18.94
C ASP A 305 7.81 14.94 19.12
N GLY A 306 6.50 15.12 19.39
CA GLY A 306 5.58 14.08 19.80
C GLY A 306 5.80 12.74 19.09
N GLU A 307 6.19 11.74 19.87
CA GLU A 307 6.38 10.36 19.40
C GLU A 307 5.04 9.86 18.82
N GLU A 308 4.92 9.90 17.49
CA GLU A 308 3.67 9.59 16.81
C GLU A 308 3.34 8.10 17.01
N ASN A 309 2.28 7.82 17.76
CA ASN A 309 1.85 6.45 18.03
C ASN A 309 1.48 5.73 16.72
N PRO A 310 2.17 4.62 16.35
CA PRO A 310 1.91 3.89 15.10
C PRO A 310 0.48 3.36 15.03
N ALA A 311 -0.12 2.95 16.14
CA ALA A 311 -1.49 2.46 16.16
C ALA A 311 -2.50 3.56 15.85
N ALA A 312 -2.30 4.77 16.39
CA ALA A 312 -3.16 5.92 16.11
C ALA A 312 -3.06 6.36 14.64
N LEU A 313 -1.86 6.32 14.05
CA LEU A 313 -1.67 6.57 12.63
C LEU A 313 -2.35 5.52 11.76
N ALA A 314 -2.22 4.24 12.12
CA ALA A 314 -2.85 3.14 11.40
C ALA A 314 -4.38 3.22 11.47
N GLU A 315 -4.95 3.51 12.64
CA GLU A 315 -6.39 3.76 12.79
C GLU A 315 -6.84 4.94 11.94
N ASN A 316 -6.13 6.08 11.98
CA ASN A 316 -6.48 7.26 11.19
C ASN A 316 -6.44 6.95 9.68
N CYS A 317 -5.43 6.23 9.22
CA CYS A 317 -5.32 5.80 7.83
C CYS A 317 -6.46 4.84 7.43
N PHE A 318 -6.83 3.91 8.32
CA PHE A 318 -7.93 2.98 8.11
C PHE A 318 -9.27 3.71 8.01
N ARG A 319 -9.51 4.68 8.90
CA ARG A 319 -10.69 5.57 8.86
C ARG A 319 -10.74 6.38 7.57
N GLU A 320 -9.61 6.95 7.16
CA GLU A 320 -9.48 7.77 5.95
C GLU A 320 -9.79 6.97 4.67
N LEU A 321 -9.33 5.71 4.60
CA LEU A 321 -9.63 4.78 3.51
C LEU A 321 -11.12 4.43 3.47
N LEU A 322 -11.67 3.96 4.60
CA LEU A 322 -13.06 3.51 4.70
C LEU A 322 -14.07 4.64 4.48
N GLY A 323 -13.73 5.87 4.88
CA GLY A 323 -14.58 7.05 4.67
C GLY A 323 -14.85 7.38 3.21
N ARG A 324 -14.05 6.83 2.30
CA ARG A 324 -14.20 6.99 0.85
C ARG A 324 -14.74 5.74 0.15
N ALA A 325 -15.06 4.67 0.88
CA ALA A 325 -15.60 3.45 0.30
C ALA A 325 -17.02 3.68 -0.26
N ALA A 326 -17.17 3.50 -1.57
CA ALA A 326 -18.47 3.46 -2.23
C ALA A 326 -19.12 2.06 -2.11
N TYR A 327 -20.42 1.99 -2.38
CA TYR A 327 -21.23 0.77 -2.34
C TYR A 327 -20.55 -0.47 -2.95
N GLY A 328 -20.06 -0.36 -4.20
CA GLY A 328 -19.46 -1.48 -4.94
C GLY A 328 -18.15 -2.00 -4.32
N ASN A 329 -17.48 -1.18 -3.51
CA ASN A 329 -16.18 -1.49 -2.93
C ASN A 329 -16.27 -2.02 -1.50
N MET A 330 -17.46 -1.95 -0.88
CA MET A 330 -17.66 -2.36 0.52
C MET A 330 -17.23 -3.81 0.78
N LYS A 331 -17.48 -4.71 -0.16
CA LYS A 331 -17.06 -6.12 -0.05
C LYS A 331 -15.53 -6.23 0.02
N ASN A 332 -14.82 -5.49 -0.82
CA ASN A 332 -13.35 -5.50 -0.86
C ASN A 332 -12.74 -4.76 0.33
N ALA A 333 -13.48 -3.84 0.96
CA ALA A 333 -13.08 -3.19 2.21
C ALA A 333 -13.28 -4.09 3.44
N VAL A 334 -14.40 -4.81 3.54
CA VAL A 334 -14.74 -5.57 4.75
C VAL A 334 -14.12 -6.97 4.75
N ARG A 335 -14.04 -7.63 3.59
CA ARG A 335 -13.52 -9.00 3.48
C ARG A 335 -12.10 -9.15 4.05
N PRO A 336 -11.12 -8.27 3.74
CA PRO A 336 -9.77 -8.39 4.30
C PRO A 336 -9.74 -8.25 5.82
N VAL A 337 -10.64 -7.44 6.40
CA VAL A 337 -10.78 -7.33 7.87
C VAL A 337 -11.19 -8.68 8.47
N LEU A 338 -12.23 -9.30 7.91
CA LEU A 338 -12.71 -10.62 8.37
C LEU A 338 -11.61 -11.69 8.25
N VAL A 339 -10.93 -11.74 7.09
CA VAL A 339 -9.83 -12.69 6.84
C VAL A 339 -8.66 -12.47 7.80
N HIS A 340 -8.30 -11.22 8.10
CA HIS A 340 -7.27 -10.89 9.08
C HIS A 340 -7.63 -11.40 10.47
N LEU A 341 -8.87 -11.18 10.92
CA LEU A 341 -9.34 -11.64 12.22
C LEU A 341 -9.34 -13.17 12.33
N ASP A 342 -9.73 -13.87 11.26
CA ASP A 342 -9.70 -15.34 11.20
C ASP A 342 -8.25 -15.86 11.29
N ASN A 343 -7.36 -15.35 10.44
CA ASN A 343 -5.98 -15.84 10.35
C ASN A 343 -5.18 -15.60 11.63
N HIS A 344 -5.42 -14.46 12.29
CA HIS A 344 -4.74 -14.09 13.53
C HIS A 344 -5.49 -14.53 14.80
N HIS A 345 -6.58 -15.29 14.66
CA HIS A 345 -7.35 -15.85 15.77
C HIS A 345 -7.91 -14.78 16.74
N LEU A 346 -8.32 -13.62 16.21
CA LEU A 346 -8.70 -12.43 16.97
C LEU A 346 -10.19 -12.37 17.34
N TRP A 347 -10.86 -13.52 17.30
CA TRP A 347 -12.25 -13.68 17.72
C TRP A 347 -12.36 -14.17 19.17
N ASP A 348 -11.26 -14.60 19.80
CA ASP A 348 -11.17 -14.97 21.23
C ASP A 348 -9.78 -14.60 21.79
N PRO A 349 -9.63 -13.50 22.56
CA PRO A 349 -10.66 -12.53 22.93
C PRO A 349 -11.12 -11.67 21.73
N ASN A 350 -12.36 -11.16 21.77
CA ASN A 350 -12.98 -10.43 20.67
C ASN A 350 -12.87 -8.89 20.77
N GLU A 351 -12.10 -8.36 21.72
CA GLU A 351 -12.00 -6.91 21.97
C GLU A 351 -11.49 -6.15 20.75
N PHE A 352 -10.41 -6.64 20.14
CA PHE A 352 -9.84 -6.06 18.93
C PHE A 352 -10.81 -6.15 17.74
N ALA A 353 -11.48 -7.29 17.56
CA ALA A 353 -12.48 -7.47 16.51
C ALA A 353 -13.64 -6.47 16.64
N VAL A 354 -14.15 -6.26 17.86
CA VAL A 354 -15.19 -5.26 18.15
C VAL A 354 -14.68 -3.85 17.87
N SER A 355 -13.45 -3.52 18.29
CA SER A 355 -12.83 -2.22 18.00
C SER A 355 -12.71 -1.95 16.50
N CYS A 356 -12.22 -2.93 15.73
CA CYS A 356 -12.10 -2.84 14.27
C CYS A 356 -13.44 -2.54 13.61
N PHE A 357 -14.50 -3.27 13.97
CA PHE A 357 -15.81 -3.07 13.38
C PHE A 357 -16.50 -1.80 13.86
N ARG A 358 -16.20 -1.29 15.07
CA ARG A 358 -16.59 0.08 15.45
C ARG A 358 -15.95 1.10 14.52
N ILE A 359 -14.65 0.99 14.27
CA ILE A 359 -13.94 1.89 13.36
C ILE A 359 -14.57 1.82 11.96
N VAL A 360 -14.79 0.62 11.42
CA VAL A 360 -15.49 0.40 10.14
C VAL A 360 -16.82 1.14 10.11
N MET A 361 -17.70 0.90 11.08
CA MET A 361 -19.05 1.45 11.09
C MET A 361 -19.11 2.97 11.29
N PHE A 362 -18.18 3.54 12.05
CA PHE A 362 -18.10 5.00 12.23
C PHE A 362 -17.46 5.73 11.05
N SER A 363 -16.65 5.04 10.26
CA SER A 363 -15.97 5.66 9.12
C SER A 363 -16.78 5.63 7.84
N ILE A 364 -17.56 4.58 7.60
CA ILE A 364 -18.34 4.48 6.37
C ILE A 364 -19.58 5.39 6.37
N GLN A 365 -20.10 5.69 5.18
CA GLN A 365 -21.37 6.38 5.06
C GLN A 365 -22.53 5.51 5.59
N ALA A 366 -23.48 6.13 6.30
CA ALA A 366 -24.59 5.42 6.94
C ALA A 366 -25.42 4.55 5.98
N GLN A 367 -25.54 4.97 4.72
CA GLN A 367 -26.22 4.20 3.66
C GLN A 367 -25.56 2.85 3.35
N HIS A 368 -24.26 2.69 3.62
CA HIS A 368 -23.51 1.45 3.36
C HIS A 368 -23.47 0.52 4.58
N SER A 369 -24.00 0.94 5.74
CA SER A 369 -24.01 0.15 6.98
C SER A 369 -24.60 -1.25 6.83
N HIS A 370 -25.70 -1.37 6.07
CA HIS A 370 -26.34 -2.66 5.81
C HIS A 370 -25.46 -3.65 5.06
N HIS A 371 -24.56 -3.17 4.19
CA HIS A 371 -23.61 -4.04 3.48
C HIS A 371 -22.60 -4.66 4.43
N VAL A 372 -22.08 -3.87 5.38
CA VAL A 372 -21.15 -4.38 6.41
C VAL A 372 -21.85 -5.45 7.24
N ILE A 373 -23.08 -5.18 7.70
CA ILE A 373 -23.87 -6.14 8.47
C ILE A 373 -24.09 -7.44 7.69
N GLN A 374 -24.44 -7.36 6.39
CA GLN A 374 -24.60 -8.53 5.54
C GLN A 374 -23.30 -9.32 5.35
N GLN A 375 -22.14 -8.65 5.25
CA GLN A 375 -20.85 -9.34 5.20
C GLN A 375 -20.58 -10.10 6.51
N VAL A 376 -20.84 -9.49 7.68
CA VAL A 376 -20.66 -10.16 8.99
C VAL A 376 -21.64 -11.32 9.16
N LEU A 377 -22.90 -11.18 8.73
CA LEU A 377 -23.89 -12.27 8.73
C LEU A 377 -23.44 -13.44 7.85
N THR A 378 -22.97 -13.14 6.64
CA THR A 378 -22.44 -14.16 5.71
C THR A 378 -21.23 -14.87 6.32
N HIS A 379 -20.37 -14.13 7.03
CA HIS A 379 -19.23 -14.68 7.76
C HIS A 379 -19.63 -15.64 8.87
N LEU A 380 -20.64 -15.25 9.66
CA LEU A 380 -21.19 -16.09 10.73
C LEU A 380 -21.77 -17.41 10.17
N ASP A 381 -22.51 -17.33 9.07
CA ASP A 381 -23.07 -18.50 8.38
C ASP A 381 -21.97 -19.45 7.85
N GLY A 382 -20.88 -18.90 7.32
CA GLY A 382 -19.70 -19.67 6.88
C GLY A 382 -18.92 -20.32 8.03
N ASN A 383 -18.97 -19.71 9.22
CA ASN A 383 -18.25 -20.16 10.42
C ASN A 383 -19.09 -21.07 11.35
N ASN A 384 -20.11 -21.74 10.82
CA ASN A 384 -21.02 -22.57 11.62
C ASN A 384 -20.36 -23.77 12.33
N LYS A 385 -19.21 -24.23 11.83
CA LYS A 385 -18.38 -25.33 12.39
C LYS A 385 -17.23 -24.82 13.27
N SER A 386 -17.01 -23.52 13.33
CA SER A 386 -15.95 -22.91 14.15
C SER A 386 -16.26 -23.08 15.64
N THR A 387 -15.27 -22.83 16.51
CA THR A 387 -15.47 -23.00 17.95
C THR A 387 -16.61 -22.11 18.45
N PRO A 388 -17.32 -22.51 19.53
CA PRO A 388 -18.38 -21.68 20.10
C PRO A 388 -17.88 -20.27 20.47
N ARG A 389 -16.63 -20.15 20.93
CA ARG A 389 -16.04 -18.85 21.26
C ARG A 389 -15.85 -17.96 20.05
N VAL A 390 -15.36 -18.49 18.93
CA VAL A 390 -15.25 -17.74 17.67
C VAL A 390 -16.63 -17.29 17.17
N ARG A 391 -17.63 -18.19 17.19
CA ARG A 391 -19.00 -17.83 16.81
C ARG A 391 -19.60 -16.75 17.72
N ALA A 392 -19.37 -16.84 19.03
CA ALA A 392 -19.79 -15.82 19.99
C ALA A 392 -19.08 -14.47 19.73
N GLY A 393 -17.79 -14.50 19.37
CA GLY A 393 -17.02 -13.33 18.95
C GLY A 393 -17.64 -12.63 17.73
N ILE A 394 -18.00 -13.40 16.70
CA ILE A 394 -18.66 -12.87 15.49
C ILE A 394 -20.05 -12.30 15.82
N VAL A 395 -20.83 -12.99 16.66
CA VAL A 395 -22.15 -12.51 17.11
C VAL A 395 -22.01 -11.19 17.88
N GLN A 396 -20.99 -11.03 18.72
CA GLN A 396 -20.75 -9.78 19.44
C GLN A 396 -20.42 -8.62 18.51
N VAL A 397 -19.60 -8.86 17.48
CA VAL A 397 -19.33 -7.88 16.42
C VAL A 397 -20.61 -7.52 15.66
N LEU A 398 -21.43 -8.51 15.32
CA LEU A 398 -22.72 -8.29 14.67
C LEU A 398 -23.65 -7.42 15.54
N LEU A 399 -23.70 -7.66 16.85
CA LEU A 399 -24.46 -6.84 17.79
C LEU A 399 -23.98 -5.38 17.77
N GLU A 400 -22.67 -5.15 17.90
CA GLU A 400 -22.11 -3.80 17.93
C GLU A 400 -22.39 -3.05 16.62
N THR A 401 -22.18 -3.71 15.47
CA THR A 401 -22.44 -3.12 14.15
C THR A 401 -23.93 -2.77 13.96
N VAL A 402 -24.85 -3.65 14.36
CA VAL A 402 -26.29 -3.39 14.32
C VAL A 402 -26.68 -2.27 15.29
N ALA A 403 -26.09 -2.22 16.49
CA ALA A 403 -26.36 -1.17 17.46
C ALA A 403 -25.93 0.22 16.96
N ILE A 404 -24.83 0.31 16.21
CA ILE A 404 -24.39 1.55 15.55
C ILE A 404 -25.33 1.91 14.40
N ALA A 405 -25.70 0.94 13.55
CA ALA A 405 -26.59 1.16 12.40
C ALA A 405 -28.05 1.49 12.79
N ALA A 406 -28.52 0.97 13.92
CA ALA A 406 -29.87 1.17 14.46
C ALA A 406 -30.19 2.64 14.80
N LYS A 407 -29.16 3.49 14.92
CA LYS A 407 -29.31 4.96 15.02
C LYS A 407 -29.79 5.60 13.71
N GLY A 408 -29.77 4.86 12.59
CA GLY A 408 -30.29 5.23 11.28
C GLY A 408 -31.50 4.39 10.83
N SER A 409 -32.01 4.66 9.62
CA SER A 409 -33.16 3.95 9.05
C SER A 409 -32.73 2.68 8.30
N VAL A 410 -32.73 1.52 8.97
CA VAL A 410 -32.32 0.23 8.39
C VAL A 410 -33.37 -0.86 8.65
N GLY A 411 -34.62 -0.63 8.22
CA GLY A 411 -35.75 -1.54 8.49
C GLY A 411 -35.60 -2.98 7.96
N PRO A 412 -35.23 -3.21 6.69
CA PRO A 412 -35.20 -4.56 6.11
C PRO A 412 -34.07 -5.47 6.63
N THR A 413 -32.86 -4.95 6.79
CA THR A 413 -31.68 -5.72 7.22
C THR A 413 -31.82 -6.26 8.64
N VAL A 414 -32.59 -5.57 9.47
CA VAL A 414 -32.85 -5.96 10.85
C VAL A 414 -33.59 -7.30 10.94
N LEU A 415 -34.60 -7.52 10.08
CA LEU A 415 -35.33 -8.77 10.06
C LEU A 415 -34.42 -9.93 9.61
N GLU A 416 -33.56 -9.69 8.64
CA GLU A 416 -32.55 -10.64 8.17
C GLU A 416 -31.57 -11.00 9.31
N VAL A 417 -31.06 -10.00 10.04
CA VAL A 417 -30.23 -10.21 11.23
C VAL A 417 -30.94 -11.10 12.25
N PHE A 418 -32.21 -10.81 12.58
CA PHE A 418 -32.97 -11.63 13.53
C PHE A 418 -33.14 -13.07 13.08
N ASN A 419 -33.51 -13.29 11.82
CA ASN A 419 -33.71 -14.64 11.28
C ASN A 419 -32.42 -15.46 11.32
N THR A 420 -31.29 -14.85 10.96
CA THR A 420 -29.98 -15.51 11.02
C THR A 420 -29.57 -15.79 12.47
N LEU A 421 -29.77 -14.84 13.40
CA LEU A 421 -29.51 -15.07 14.82
C LEU A 421 -30.35 -16.21 15.39
N LEU A 422 -31.65 -16.28 15.07
CA LEU A 422 -32.53 -17.38 15.50
C LEU A 422 -32.10 -18.73 14.91
N LYS A 423 -31.68 -18.75 13.65
CA LYS A 423 -31.10 -19.94 13.00
C LYS A 423 -29.85 -20.41 13.76
N HIS A 424 -28.90 -19.52 14.07
CA HIS A 424 -27.69 -19.86 14.82
C HIS A 424 -27.97 -20.25 16.27
N LEU A 425 -28.99 -19.65 16.91
CA LEU A 425 -29.44 -20.05 18.24
C LEU A 425 -29.96 -21.50 18.22
N ARG A 426 -30.84 -21.81 17.27
CA ARG A 426 -31.35 -23.18 17.07
C ARG A 426 -30.21 -24.16 16.84
N MET A 427 -29.27 -23.83 15.95
CA MET A 427 -28.09 -24.67 15.68
C MET A 427 -27.23 -24.89 16.93
N SER A 428 -27.00 -23.85 17.74
CA SER A 428 -26.23 -23.96 18.98
C SER A 428 -26.93 -24.85 20.02
N VAL A 429 -28.26 -24.74 20.15
CA VAL A 429 -29.07 -25.63 21.01
C VAL A 429 -29.05 -27.07 20.50
N ASP A 430 -29.19 -27.29 19.20
CA ASP A 430 -29.14 -28.63 18.58
C ASP A 430 -27.77 -29.30 18.82
N LEU A 431 -26.67 -28.53 18.79
CA LEU A 431 -25.31 -29.01 19.10
C LEU A 431 -25.12 -29.37 20.58
N GLU A 432 -25.69 -28.58 21.51
CA GLU A 432 -25.71 -28.91 22.94
C GLU A 432 -26.45 -30.24 23.18
N LEU A 433 -27.63 -30.41 22.56
CA LEU A 433 -28.46 -31.61 22.67
C LEU A 433 -27.80 -32.85 22.01
N GLY A 434 -27.14 -32.66 20.85
CA GLY A 434 -26.41 -33.72 20.14
C GLY A 434 -25.19 -34.24 20.90
N ASN A 435 -24.46 -33.36 21.59
CA ASN A 435 -23.35 -33.74 22.48
C ASN A 435 -23.84 -34.45 23.76
N GLY A 436 -25.07 -34.17 24.20
CA GLY A 436 -25.72 -34.90 25.29
C GLY A 436 -26.05 -36.36 24.93
N SER A 437 -26.51 -36.61 23.70
CA SER A 437 -26.88 -37.98 23.26
C SER A 437 -25.69 -38.93 23.06
N ARG A 438 -24.53 -38.44 22.62
CA ARG A 438 -23.34 -39.29 22.41
C ARG A 438 -22.60 -39.68 23.70
N ARG A 439 -22.88 -39.00 24.82
CA ARG A 439 -22.27 -39.31 26.13
C ARG A 439 -23.00 -40.38 26.93
N ASN A 440 -24.13 -40.89 26.44
CA ASN A 440 -24.93 -41.88 27.17
C ASN A 440 -24.47 -43.34 26.97
N SER A 441 -23.20 -43.55 26.59
CA SER A 441 -22.65 -44.87 26.27
C SER A 441 -21.25 -45.12 26.85
N SER A 442 -20.92 -44.60 28.04
CA SER A 442 -19.93 -45.18 28.96
C SER A 442 -19.66 -44.26 30.17
N SER A 443 -20.22 -44.63 31.32
CA SER A 443 -19.73 -44.42 32.70
C SER A 443 -18.82 -43.21 33.02
N SER A 444 -19.31 -42.26 33.82
CA SER A 444 -18.89 -42.03 35.23
C SER A 444 -19.44 -40.70 35.78
N VAL A 445 -20.15 -40.81 36.89
CA VAL A 445 -20.82 -39.72 37.62
C VAL A 445 -19.82 -39.10 38.60
N SER A 446 -19.03 -38.10 38.17
CA SER A 446 -18.21 -37.31 39.13
C SER A 446 -17.67 -35.96 38.63
N SER A 447 -18.22 -35.32 37.58
CA SER A 447 -17.80 -33.94 37.22
C SER A 447 -18.92 -33.04 36.64
N VAL A 448 -20.18 -33.32 36.99
CA VAL A 448 -21.38 -32.69 36.38
C VAL A 448 -21.59 -31.21 36.79
N ARG A 449 -20.75 -30.61 37.64
CA ARG A 449 -20.89 -29.21 38.09
C ARG A 449 -19.94 -28.19 37.47
N GLY A 450 -19.12 -28.55 36.48
CA GLY A 450 -18.03 -27.67 36.02
C GLY A 450 -17.84 -27.47 34.51
N ARG A 451 -18.72 -28.00 33.65
CA ARG A 451 -18.65 -27.72 32.20
C ARG A 451 -20.02 -27.25 31.74
N GLU A 452 -20.31 -25.96 31.97
CA GLU A 452 -21.27 -25.26 31.11
C GLU A 452 -20.90 -25.60 29.66
N SER A 453 -21.88 -26.03 28.86
CA SER A 453 -21.62 -26.26 27.44
C SER A 453 -21.09 -24.97 26.85
N ASP A 454 -19.93 -24.98 26.19
CA ASP A 454 -19.36 -23.79 25.55
C ASP A 454 -20.34 -23.12 24.56
N GLU A 455 -21.31 -23.90 24.05
CA GLU A 455 -22.47 -23.43 23.27
C GLU A 455 -23.34 -22.39 24.01
N ARG A 456 -23.44 -22.44 25.35
CA ARG A 456 -24.16 -21.43 26.14
C ARG A 456 -23.56 -20.05 26.00
N ILE A 457 -22.27 -19.93 25.69
CA ILE A 457 -21.63 -18.64 25.41
C ILE A 457 -22.24 -18.04 24.14
N VAL A 458 -22.42 -18.85 23.09
CA VAL A 458 -23.08 -18.44 21.84
C VAL A 458 -24.55 -18.12 22.09
N GLN A 459 -25.27 -18.98 22.81
CA GLN A 459 -26.68 -18.77 23.15
C GLN A 459 -26.87 -17.47 23.93
N ASN A 460 -26.06 -17.23 24.96
CA ASN A 460 -26.12 -16.01 25.77
C ASN A 460 -25.79 -14.77 24.93
N ALA A 461 -24.77 -14.82 24.06
CA ALA A 461 -24.45 -13.72 23.16
C ALA A 461 -25.61 -13.42 22.20
N ILE A 462 -26.23 -14.45 21.61
CA ILE A 462 -27.38 -14.29 20.71
C ILE A 462 -28.60 -13.76 21.46
N ILE A 463 -28.92 -14.29 22.65
CA ILE A 463 -30.05 -13.84 23.47
C ILE A 463 -29.85 -12.38 23.90
N GLN A 464 -28.65 -12.01 24.32
CA GLN A 464 -28.30 -10.61 24.62
C GLN A 464 -28.46 -9.73 23.37
N THR A 465 -28.05 -10.22 22.21
CA THR A 465 -28.19 -9.50 20.94
C THR A 465 -29.67 -9.26 20.61
N ILE A 466 -30.48 -10.31 20.61
CA ILE A 466 -31.93 -10.25 20.36
C ILE A 466 -32.63 -9.36 21.40
N GLY A 467 -32.21 -9.40 22.67
CA GLY A 467 -32.77 -8.59 23.76
C GLY A 467 -32.32 -7.12 23.77
N ALA A 468 -31.12 -6.81 23.28
CA ALA A 468 -30.58 -5.45 23.19
C ALA A 468 -31.06 -4.71 21.93
N ALA A 469 -31.27 -5.43 20.83
CA ALA A 469 -31.74 -4.91 19.56
C ALA A 469 -33.07 -4.09 19.65
N PRO A 470 -34.09 -4.48 20.45
CA PRO A 470 -35.26 -3.63 20.71
C PRO A 470 -34.93 -2.41 21.56
N ARG A 471 -33.91 -2.42 22.43
CA ARG A 471 -33.60 -1.24 23.25
C ARG A 471 -33.01 -0.10 22.42
N SER A 472 -32.26 -0.41 21.36
CA SER A 472 -31.53 0.53 20.50
C SER A 472 -32.32 1.08 19.31
N SER A 473 -33.47 0.49 18.91
CA SER A 473 -34.32 1.04 17.83
C SER A 473 -35.82 0.88 18.10
N PRO A 474 -36.63 1.96 17.97
CA PRO A 474 -38.09 1.88 18.03
C PRO A 474 -38.69 0.99 16.95
N VAL A 475 -38.02 0.86 15.80
CA VAL A 475 -38.45 0.03 14.66
C VAL A 475 -38.30 -1.45 15.01
N LEU A 476 -37.21 -1.83 15.69
CA LEU A 476 -37.02 -3.18 16.22
C LEU A 476 -38.02 -3.54 17.30
N ARG A 477 -38.37 -2.60 18.19
CA ARG A 477 -39.44 -2.82 19.19
C ARG A 477 -40.78 -3.14 18.54
N ARG A 478 -41.05 -2.58 17.35
CA ARG A 478 -42.30 -2.79 16.62
C ARG A 478 -42.33 -4.13 15.90
N LEU A 479 -41.20 -4.56 15.33
CA LEU A 479 -41.07 -5.87 14.68
C LEU A 479 -41.09 -7.04 15.68
N LEU A 480 -40.50 -6.90 16.87
CA LEU A 480 -40.54 -7.93 17.91
C LEU A 480 -41.87 -8.03 18.68
N ARG A 481 -42.77 -7.04 18.49
CA ARG A 481 -44.12 -7.05 19.08
C ARG A 481 -45.16 -7.71 18.17
N LEU A 482 -44.85 -7.86 16.89
CA LEU A 482 -45.62 -8.62 15.90
C LEU A 482 -45.13 -10.06 15.92
#